data_AF-A0A645CN91-F1
#
_entry.id   AF-A0A645CN91-F1
#
_cell.length_a   1.000
_cell.length_b   1.000
_cell.length_c   1.000
_cell.angle_alpha   90.00
_cell.angle_beta   90.00
_cell.angle_gamma   90.00
#
_symmetry.space_group_name_H-M   'P 1'
#
loop_
_entity.id
_entity.type
_entity.pdbx_description
1 polymer ?
#
loop_
_entity_poly.entity_id
_entity_poly.type
_entity_poly.pdbx_seq_one_letter_code
_entity_poly.pdbx_strand_id
1 'polypeptide(L)'
;MNGLEVSFQAKPIPGVAGSGEHTHVGLAAKLNNGKVVNLMSPTDLKKEFLSAIGYGSIMGLLKNYEVINPFVSSTNDSLNRLKPGFEAPVCIVTSLGHTPDVPSRNRTILAGLVRDIDNPMATRFEMRSPNPYTNTYLALAVFYLSMMDGIKAALESGKDLDGLCAELSKKHGTEGFYLEKDREYRTEEDVFEDFSEEQRNKLFGKPPATVWENMCAFKEHPEKTAVLTKDNIIKPVFVDSFVQGALTRWKTELVNRILPDNLAEVLEMYCMHETGESAWDDELWNKIDELRHCLFKDGVDGLSLATQVRKAVREEDFVKASDLQLEMAARMAELRALYHDYKLNIID
;
A
#
# COMPACT_ATOMS: atom_id res chain seq x y z
N MET A 1 -31.44 -1.70 -13.02
CA MET A 1 -31.16 -3.13 -13.33
C MET A 1 -30.79 -3.83 -12.04
N ASN A 2 -31.39 -4.98 -11.74
CA ASN A 2 -31.25 -5.81 -10.53
C ASN A 2 -31.49 -5.18 -9.14
N GLY A 3 -31.61 -3.86 -9.00
CA GLY A 3 -31.83 -3.21 -7.69
C GLY A 3 -30.61 -3.28 -6.78
N LEU A 4 -29.41 -3.45 -7.37
CA LEU A 4 -28.13 -3.52 -6.68
C LEU A 4 -27.31 -2.26 -6.93
N GLU A 5 -26.55 -1.84 -5.94
CA GLU A 5 -25.53 -0.79 -6.04
C GLU A 5 -24.14 -1.43 -6.02
N VAL A 6 -23.28 -1.04 -6.98
CA VAL A 6 -21.92 -1.56 -7.11
C VAL A 6 -20.96 -0.47 -6.65
N SER A 7 -20.05 -0.82 -5.74
CA SER A 7 -18.97 0.06 -5.29
C SER A 7 -17.62 -0.49 -5.73
N PHE A 8 -16.76 0.42 -6.20
CA PHE A 8 -15.38 0.14 -6.58
C PHE A 8 -14.37 0.65 -5.54
N GLN A 9 -14.84 1.01 -4.35
CA GLN A 9 -13.95 1.33 -3.24
C GLN A 9 -13.08 0.11 -2.91
N ALA A 10 -11.79 0.36 -2.70
CA ALA A 10 -10.82 -0.63 -2.23
C ALA A 10 -11.09 -1.06 -0.79
N LYS A 11 -11.66 -0.19 0.06
CA LYS A 11 -12.12 -0.56 1.41
C LYS A 11 -13.52 0.01 1.72
N PRO A 12 -14.60 -0.63 1.22
CA PRO A 12 -15.96 -0.14 1.44
C PRO A 12 -16.47 -0.42 2.86
N ILE A 13 -16.02 -1.52 3.48
CA ILE A 13 -16.50 -1.97 4.78
C ILE A 13 -15.28 -2.20 5.70
N PRO A 14 -15.22 -1.55 6.88
CA PRO A 14 -14.21 -1.83 7.89
C PRO A 14 -14.28 -3.27 8.41
N GLY A 15 -13.14 -3.85 8.80
CA GLY A 15 -13.10 -5.18 9.42
C GLY A 15 -13.23 -6.40 8.49
N VAL A 16 -13.51 -6.20 7.19
CA VAL A 16 -13.55 -7.29 6.20
C VAL A 16 -12.51 -7.09 5.10
N ALA A 17 -12.25 -8.10 4.27
CA ALA A 17 -11.34 -7.98 3.14
C ALA A 17 -11.73 -6.82 2.20
N GLY A 18 -10.73 -6.12 1.65
CA GLY A 18 -10.94 -5.03 0.69
C GLY A 18 -11.03 -5.51 -0.76
N SER A 19 -11.43 -4.61 -1.66
CA SER A 19 -11.44 -4.85 -3.11
C SER A 19 -10.06 -4.61 -3.70
N GLY A 20 -9.49 -5.60 -4.39
CA GLY A 20 -8.22 -5.48 -5.13
C GLY A 20 -8.42 -5.59 -6.64
N GLU A 21 -7.43 -5.11 -7.40
CA GLU A 21 -7.31 -5.29 -8.85
C GLU A 21 -5.90 -5.80 -9.13
N HIS A 22 -5.65 -7.11 -8.98
CA HIS A 22 -4.31 -7.61 -9.28
C HIS A 22 -3.99 -7.44 -10.76
N THR A 23 -2.83 -6.85 -11.06
CA THR A 23 -2.38 -6.60 -12.43
C THR A 23 -1.25 -7.54 -12.77
N HIS A 24 -1.46 -8.44 -13.73
CA HIS A 24 -0.40 -9.30 -14.24
C HIS A 24 0.41 -8.58 -15.32
N VAL A 25 1.72 -8.48 -15.14
CA VAL A 25 2.66 -7.86 -16.09
C VAL A 25 3.65 -8.89 -16.62
N GLY A 26 3.92 -8.83 -17.92
CA GLY A 26 4.88 -9.70 -18.56
C GLY A 26 5.42 -9.17 -19.88
N LEU A 27 6.58 -9.69 -20.28
CA LEU A 27 7.28 -9.29 -21.49
C LEU A 27 7.44 -10.48 -22.42
N ALA A 28 7.06 -10.29 -23.68
CA ALA A 28 7.25 -11.27 -24.73
C ALA A 28 7.76 -10.60 -26.01
N ALA A 29 8.58 -11.30 -26.78
CA ALA A 29 9.05 -10.86 -28.07
C ALA A 29 8.51 -11.77 -29.17
N LYS A 30 8.11 -11.17 -30.29
CA LYS A 30 7.86 -11.90 -31.54
C LYS A 30 9.15 -11.88 -32.35
N LEU A 31 9.74 -13.06 -32.55
CA LEU A 31 10.94 -13.25 -33.35
C LEU A 31 10.63 -13.13 -34.85
N ASN A 32 11.67 -12.93 -35.66
CA ASN A 32 11.54 -12.78 -37.13
C ASN A 32 10.90 -14.01 -37.81
N ASN A 33 11.03 -15.19 -37.22
CA ASN A 33 10.39 -16.43 -37.69
C ASN A 33 8.91 -16.56 -37.25
N GLY A 34 8.33 -15.52 -36.65
CA GLY A 34 6.95 -15.49 -36.17
C GLY A 34 6.74 -16.11 -34.78
N LYS A 35 7.75 -16.80 -34.21
CA LYS A 35 7.65 -17.40 -32.87
C LYS A 35 7.58 -16.32 -31.80
N VAL A 36 6.63 -16.44 -30.87
CA VAL A 36 6.59 -15.61 -29.67
C VAL A 36 7.33 -16.33 -28.55
N VAL A 37 8.19 -15.59 -27.84
CA VAL A 37 8.94 -16.08 -26.67
C VAL A 37 8.67 -15.17 -25.48
N ASN A 38 8.43 -15.76 -24.32
CA ASN A 38 8.37 -15.02 -23.06
C ASN A 38 9.81 -14.66 -22.65
N LEU A 39 10.08 -13.37 -22.49
CA LEU A 39 11.42 -12.87 -22.20
C LEU A 39 11.83 -13.06 -20.75
N MET A 40 10.86 -13.23 -19.83
CA MET A 40 11.10 -13.40 -18.40
C MET A 40 11.27 -14.86 -18.01
N SER A 41 10.80 -15.78 -18.84
CA SER A 41 10.99 -17.22 -18.63
C SER A 41 12.46 -17.60 -18.84
N PRO A 42 13.06 -18.37 -17.92
CA PRO A 42 14.37 -18.98 -18.16
C PRO A 42 14.26 -20.10 -19.20
N THR A 43 15.42 -20.58 -19.66
CA THR A 43 15.50 -21.71 -20.60
C THR A 43 15.05 -23.03 -19.96
N ASP A 44 15.39 -23.27 -18.69
CA ASP A 44 14.98 -24.44 -17.92
C ASP A 44 14.22 -24.02 -16.66
N LEU A 45 12.89 -24.12 -16.69
CA LEU A 45 12.00 -23.70 -15.61
C LEU A 45 12.19 -24.53 -14.32
N LYS A 46 12.80 -25.71 -14.39
CA LYS A 46 13.03 -26.58 -13.22
C LYS A 46 14.34 -26.26 -12.50
N LYS A 47 15.23 -25.50 -13.14
CA LYS A 47 16.55 -25.13 -12.59
C LYS A 47 16.66 -23.66 -12.23
N GLU A 48 15.88 -22.81 -12.88
CA GLU A 48 15.97 -21.36 -12.73
C GLU A 48 14.59 -20.76 -12.48
N PHE A 49 14.50 -19.73 -11.65
CA PHE A 49 13.23 -19.03 -11.43
C PHE A 49 12.86 -18.14 -12.62
N LEU A 50 13.84 -17.39 -13.12
CA LEU A 50 13.65 -16.30 -14.07
C LEU A 50 14.84 -16.22 -15.03
N SER A 51 14.63 -15.64 -16.20
CA SER A 51 15.73 -15.15 -17.03
C SER A 51 16.36 -13.90 -16.41
N ALA A 52 17.49 -13.43 -16.97
CA ALA A 52 18.08 -12.15 -16.56
C ALA A 52 17.10 -10.96 -16.71
N ILE A 53 16.27 -10.97 -17.76
CA ILE A 53 15.20 -9.97 -17.95
C ILE A 53 14.14 -10.11 -16.86
N GLY A 54 13.79 -11.33 -16.48
CA GLY A 54 12.85 -11.60 -15.39
C GLY A 54 13.35 -11.07 -14.04
N TYR A 55 14.60 -11.38 -13.68
CA TYR A 55 15.23 -10.86 -12.46
C TYR A 55 15.33 -9.32 -12.47
N GLY A 56 15.80 -8.74 -13.57
CA GLY A 56 15.86 -7.28 -13.71
C GLY A 56 14.48 -6.63 -13.59
N SER A 57 13.45 -7.25 -14.17
CA SER A 57 12.08 -6.73 -14.11
C SER A 57 11.56 -6.62 -12.67
N ILE A 58 11.67 -7.70 -11.88
CA ILE A 58 11.17 -7.70 -10.50
C ILE A 58 12.02 -6.80 -9.60
N MET A 59 13.35 -6.80 -9.75
CA MET A 59 14.22 -5.89 -9.01
C MET A 59 13.86 -4.43 -9.29
N GLY A 60 13.62 -4.08 -10.56
CA GLY A 60 13.24 -2.74 -10.96
C GLY A 60 11.88 -2.30 -10.42
N LEU A 61 10.88 -3.18 -10.43
CA LEU A 61 9.57 -2.92 -9.82
C LEU A 61 9.68 -2.65 -8.33
N LEU A 62 10.39 -3.52 -7.60
CA LEU A 62 10.52 -3.42 -6.15
C LEU A 62 11.33 -2.19 -5.72
N LYS A 63 12.49 -1.97 -6.34
CA LYS A 63 13.35 -0.82 -6.02
C LYS A 63 12.63 0.51 -6.18
N ASN A 64 11.81 0.65 -7.22
CA ASN A 64 11.15 1.91 -7.56
C ASN A 64 9.74 2.03 -6.96
N TYR A 65 9.31 1.08 -6.11
CA TYR A 65 7.90 0.99 -5.75
C TYR A 65 7.38 2.20 -4.95
N GLU A 66 8.23 2.88 -4.19
CA GLU A 66 7.84 4.08 -3.44
C GLU A 66 7.31 5.19 -4.36
N VAL A 67 7.86 5.35 -5.57
CA VAL A 67 7.40 6.35 -6.54
C VAL A 67 6.36 5.78 -7.53
N ILE A 68 6.19 4.47 -7.57
CA ILE A 68 5.10 3.80 -8.29
C ILE A 68 3.79 3.91 -7.49
N ASN A 69 3.86 3.68 -6.17
CA ASN A 69 2.68 3.59 -5.30
C ASN A 69 1.76 4.82 -5.33
N PRO A 70 2.24 6.07 -5.49
CA PRO A 70 1.36 7.23 -5.65
C PRO A 70 0.38 7.08 -6.81
N PHE A 71 0.82 6.48 -7.92
CA PHE A 71 -0.03 6.25 -9.09
C PHE A 71 -0.99 5.07 -8.92
N VAL A 72 -0.69 4.15 -7.99
CA VAL A 72 -1.46 2.94 -7.71
C VAL A 72 -2.51 3.19 -6.61
N SER A 73 -2.10 3.81 -5.51
CA SER A 73 -2.85 3.97 -4.26
C SER A 73 -2.93 5.44 -3.85
N SER A 74 -3.84 6.19 -4.49
CA SER A 74 -3.94 7.66 -4.33
C SER A 74 -5.14 8.14 -3.50
N THR A 75 -5.95 7.23 -2.93
CA THR A 75 -7.13 7.55 -2.10
C THR A 75 -6.93 7.13 -0.65
N ASN A 76 -7.68 7.76 0.27
CA ASN A 76 -7.73 7.31 1.66
C ASN A 76 -8.16 5.84 1.77
N ASP A 77 -9.14 5.44 0.96
CA ASP A 77 -9.67 4.08 0.99
C ASP A 77 -8.62 3.05 0.48
N SER A 78 -7.84 3.39 -0.56
CA SER A 78 -6.77 2.53 -1.08
C SER A 78 -5.68 2.27 -0.04
N LEU A 79 -5.32 3.28 0.76
CA LEU A 79 -4.34 3.13 1.84
C LEU A 79 -4.94 2.43 3.07
N ASN A 80 -6.24 2.62 3.34
CA ASN A 80 -6.94 1.85 4.37
C ASN A 80 -7.08 0.36 4.02
N ARG A 81 -7.09 0.01 2.72
CA ARG A 81 -6.96 -1.38 2.28
C ARG A 81 -5.59 -1.95 2.64
N LEU A 82 -4.53 -1.15 2.47
CA LEU A 82 -3.12 -1.51 2.73
C LEU A 82 -2.77 -1.40 4.23
N LYS A 83 -3.60 -1.97 5.11
CA LYS A 83 -3.30 -2.08 6.55
C LYS A 83 -2.94 -3.52 6.93
N PRO A 84 -1.97 -3.73 7.83
CA PRO A 84 -1.68 -5.04 8.40
C PRO A 84 -2.93 -5.75 8.94
N GLY A 85 -2.99 -7.08 8.80
CA GLY A 85 -4.10 -7.91 9.30
C GLY A 85 -5.20 -8.24 8.28
N PHE A 86 -5.10 -7.71 7.06
CA PHE A 86 -5.89 -8.13 5.91
C PHE A 86 -4.94 -8.41 4.74
N GLU A 87 -5.29 -9.32 3.82
CA GLU A 87 -4.45 -9.87 2.72
C GLU A 87 -3.84 -8.85 1.72
N ALA A 88 -3.88 -7.55 2.01
CA ALA A 88 -3.38 -6.49 1.15
C ALA A 88 -1.88 -6.25 1.37
N PRO A 89 -1.04 -6.28 0.33
CA PRO A 89 0.40 -6.30 0.51
C PRO A 89 0.95 -4.90 0.74
N VAL A 90 1.48 -4.69 1.95
CA VAL A 90 2.05 -3.41 2.39
C VAL A 90 3.57 -3.34 2.23
N CYS A 91 4.24 -4.49 2.23
CA CYS A 91 5.69 -4.59 2.20
C CYS A 91 6.21 -4.77 0.77
N ILE A 92 7.29 -4.08 0.43
CA ILE A 92 7.89 -4.07 -0.91
C ILE A 92 8.77 -5.32 -1.09
N VAL A 93 8.12 -6.48 -1.15
CA VAL A 93 8.77 -7.77 -1.29
C VAL A 93 8.13 -8.63 -2.37
N THR A 94 8.92 -9.57 -2.88
CA THR A 94 8.48 -10.66 -3.76
C THR A 94 8.70 -12.02 -3.07
N SER A 95 8.18 -13.06 -3.72
CA SER A 95 8.43 -14.45 -3.40
C SER A 95 8.57 -15.22 -4.72
N LEU A 96 9.61 -16.04 -4.82
CA LEU A 96 9.89 -16.83 -6.03
C LEU A 96 9.52 -18.30 -5.86
N GLY A 97 9.37 -18.76 -4.61
CA GLY A 97 9.28 -20.16 -4.22
C GLY A 97 10.59 -20.64 -3.61
N HIS A 98 10.54 -21.70 -2.80
CA HIS A 98 11.75 -22.26 -2.18
C HIS A 98 12.72 -22.86 -3.20
N THR A 99 12.18 -23.50 -4.25
CA THR A 99 12.95 -24.08 -5.35
C THR A 99 12.31 -23.74 -6.71
N PRO A 100 13.09 -23.67 -7.81
CA PRO A 100 12.58 -23.25 -9.12
C PRO A 100 11.42 -24.07 -9.69
N ASP A 101 11.36 -25.35 -9.34
CA ASP A 101 10.35 -26.32 -9.76
C ASP A 101 9.04 -26.25 -8.97
N VAL A 102 9.02 -25.51 -7.85
CA VAL A 102 7.84 -25.32 -7.01
C VAL A 102 7.43 -23.84 -7.04
N PRO A 103 6.33 -23.49 -7.73
CA PRO A 103 5.83 -22.12 -7.73
C PRO A 103 5.51 -21.65 -6.31
N SER A 104 5.79 -20.37 -6.05
CA SER A 104 5.41 -19.74 -4.79
C SER A 104 3.91 -19.83 -4.53
N ARG A 105 3.55 -20.00 -3.26
CA ARG A 105 2.18 -19.85 -2.75
C ARG A 105 2.02 -18.67 -1.80
N ASN A 106 3.11 -17.92 -1.54
CA ASN A 106 3.06 -16.78 -0.65
C ASN A 106 2.20 -15.68 -1.27
N ARG A 107 1.18 -15.25 -0.52
CA ARG A 107 0.21 -14.25 -0.97
C ARG A 107 0.31 -12.90 -0.28
N THR A 108 1.20 -12.77 0.69
CA THR A 108 1.33 -11.55 1.51
C THR A 108 2.38 -10.57 0.98
N ILE A 109 2.95 -10.90 -0.18
CA ILE A 109 3.94 -10.11 -0.92
C ILE A 109 3.31 -9.12 -1.91
N LEU A 110 4.07 -8.08 -2.29
CA LEU A 110 3.62 -7.03 -3.22
C LEU A 110 3.54 -7.51 -4.68
N ALA A 111 4.56 -8.26 -5.11
CA ALA A 111 4.72 -8.69 -6.49
C ALA A 111 5.04 -10.18 -6.53
N GLY A 112 4.09 -11.00 -6.99
CA GLY A 112 4.23 -12.46 -6.98
C GLY A 112 4.73 -13.03 -8.31
N LEU A 113 5.70 -13.94 -8.27
CA LEU A 113 6.08 -14.70 -9.47
C LEU A 113 5.01 -15.77 -9.77
N VAL A 114 4.34 -15.65 -10.91
CA VAL A 114 3.37 -16.63 -11.38
C VAL A 114 3.99 -17.41 -12.54
N ARG A 115 4.08 -18.73 -12.39
CA ARG A 115 4.69 -19.65 -13.36
C ARG A 115 3.90 -20.94 -13.45
N ASP A 116 4.02 -21.57 -14.61
CA ASP A 116 3.64 -22.95 -14.88
C ASP A 116 4.89 -23.62 -15.44
N ILE A 117 5.37 -24.67 -14.76
CA ILE A 117 6.64 -25.34 -15.07
C ILE A 117 6.61 -26.00 -16.45
N ASP A 118 5.42 -26.35 -16.95
CA ASP A 118 5.23 -26.96 -18.26
C ASP A 118 4.85 -25.93 -19.34
N ASN A 119 4.66 -24.66 -18.97
CA ASN A 119 4.29 -23.59 -19.88
C ASN A 119 5.14 -22.31 -19.67
N PRO A 120 6.26 -22.17 -20.40
CA PRO A 120 7.11 -20.97 -20.35
C PRO A 120 6.37 -19.65 -20.59
N MET A 121 5.31 -19.67 -21.40
CA MET A 121 4.54 -18.47 -21.70
C MET A 121 3.74 -17.96 -20.50
N ALA A 122 3.50 -18.79 -19.47
CA ALA A 122 2.80 -18.39 -18.26
C ALA A 122 3.64 -17.49 -17.34
N THR A 123 4.96 -17.42 -17.49
CA THR A 123 5.85 -16.67 -16.58
C THR A 123 5.51 -15.19 -16.57
N ARG A 124 5.04 -14.68 -15.43
CA ARG A 124 4.62 -13.27 -15.24
C ARG A 124 4.71 -12.84 -13.79
N PHE A 125 4.69 -11.53 -13.56
CA PHE A 125 4.53 -10.99 -12.20
C PHE A 125 3.09 -10.55 -11.97
N GLU A 126 2.55 -10.87 -10.81
CA GLU A 126 1.26 -10.38 -10.33
C GLU A 126 1.51 -9.23 -9.36
N MET A 127 1.25 -7.99 -9.78
CA MET A 127 1.24 -6.81 -8.91
C MET A 127 -0.07 -6.75 -8.15
N ARG A 128 -0.01 -6.75 -6.83
CA ARG A 128 -1.19 -6.98 -5.96
C ARG A 128 -1.70 -5.74 -5.24
N SER A 129 -0.92 -4.68 -5.29
CA SER A 129 -1.29 -3.37 -4.76
C SER A 129 -2.38 -2.63 -5.52
N PRO A 130 -2.56 -2.78 -6.87
CA PRO A 130 -3.62 -2.05 -7.55
C PRO A 130 -4.99 -2.44 -7.02
N ASN A 131 -5.89 -1.48 -7.12
CA ASN A 131 -7.25 -1.52 -6.59
C ASN A 131 -8.18 -0.93 -7.65
N PRO A 132 -9.50 -1.07 -7.52
CA PRO A 132 -10.39 -0.68 -8.61
C PRO A 132 -10.42 0.82 -8.96
N TYR A 133 -9.81 1.69 -8.16
CA TYR A 133 -9.57 3.11 -8.48
C TYR A 133 -8.21 3.39 -9.13
N THR A 134 -7.33 2.38 -9.24
CA THR A 134 -6.05 2.52 -9.93
C THR A 134 -6.29 2.77 -11.42
N ASN A 135 -5.60 3.77 -11.98
CA ASN A 135 -5.60 3.95 -13.42
C ASN A 135 -4.66 2.91 -14.05
N THR A 136 -5.22 1.84 -14.62
CA THR A 136 -4.46 0.73 -15.21
C THR A 136 -3.45 1.20 -16.27
N TYR A 137 -3.77 2.22 -17.07
CA TYR A 137 -2.83 2.74 -18.08
C TYR A 137 -1.58 3.34 -17.44
N LEU A 138 -1.78 4.14 -16.38
CA LEU A 138 -0.68 4.78 -15.67
C LEU A 138 0.12 3.76 -14.86
N ALA A 139 -0.55 2.81 -14.20
CA ALA A 139 0.08 1.71 -13.49
C ALA A 139 0.99 0.89 -14.43
N LEU A 140 0.47 0.46 -15.59
CA LEU A 140 1.26 -0.27 -16.59
C LEU A 140 2.46 0.56 -17.08
N ALA A 141 2.27 1.85 -17.34
CA ALA A 141 3.36 2.72 -17.78
C ALA A 141 4.50 2.77 -16.76
N VAL A 142 4.20 3.04 -15.48
CA VAL A 142 5.23 3.10 -14.43
C VAL A 142 5.84 1.73 -14.14
N PHE A 143 5.05 0.65 -14.21
CA PHE A 143 5.58 -0.71 -14.07
C PHE A 143 6.62 -1.01 -15.14
N TYR A 144 6.31 -0.75 -16.42
CA TYR A 144 7.26 -1.03 -17.50
C TYR A 144 8.49 -0.12 -17.48
N LEU A 145 8.35 1.15 -17.08
CA LEU A 145 9.49 2.06 -16.92
C LEU A 145 10.45 1.56 -15.83
N SER A 146 9.91 1.17 -14.68
CA SER A 146 10.69 0.62 -13.57
C SER A 146 11.29 -0.75 -13.89
N MET A 147 10.55 -1.64 -14.57
CA MET A 147 11.10 -2.91 -15.05
C MET A 147 12.28 -2.67 -15.99
N MET A 148 12.18 -1.70 -16.90
CA MET A 148 13.24 -1.38 -17.86
C MET A 148 14.52 -0.90 -17.18
N ASP A 149 14.42 -0.15 -16.08
CA ASP A 149 15.57 0.26 -15.28
C ASP A 149 16.32 -0.94 -14.69
N GLY A 150 15.60 -1.84 -14.03
CA GLY A 150 16.19 -3.05 -13.46
C GLY A 150 16.69 -4.04 -14.52
N ILE A 151 16.02 -4.16 -15.67
CA ILE A 151 16.50 -4.97 -16.81
C ILE A 151 17.85 -4.46 -17.31
N LYS A 152 17.99 -3.14 -17.51
CA LYS A 152 19.26 -2.55 -17.95
C LYS A 152 20.37 -2.84 -16.95
N ALA A 153 20.11 -2.61 -15.66
CA ALA A 153 21.08 -2.91 -14.60
C ALA A 153 21.48 -4.38 -14.56
N ALA A 154 20.51 -5.30 -14.66
CA ALA A 154 20.79 -6.75 -14.66
C ALA A 154 21.67 -7.16 -15.85
N LEU A 155 21.35 -6.68 -17.07
CA LEU A 155 22.10 -7.02 -18.27
C LEU A 155 23.51 -6.37 -18.31
N GLU A 156 23.66 -5.16 -17.78
CA GLU A 156 24.95 -4.45 -17.73
C GLU A 156 25.86 -4.97 -16.59
N SER A 157 25.30 -5.61 -15.57
CA SER A 157 26.06 -6.11 -14.41
C SER A 157 27.09 -7.19 -14.74
N GLY A 158 26.91 -7.92 -15.86
CA GLY A 158 27.72 -9.09 -16.21
C GLY A 158 27.52 -10.29 -15.28
N LYS A 159 26.54 -10.25 -14.36
CA LYS A 159 26.21 -11.37 -13.46
C LYS A 159 25.43 -12.47 -14.20
N ASP A 160 25.64 -13.70 -13.76
CA ASP A 160 24.82 -14.84 -14.15
C ASP A 160 23.49 -14.88 -13.37
N LEU A 161 22.65 -15.89 -13.64
CA LEU A 161 21.34 -16.01 -13.01
C LEU A 161 21.44 -16.22 -11.50
N ASP A 162 22.41 -17.00 -11.03
CA ASP A 162 22.68 -17.18 -9.60
C ASP A 162 23.07 -15.86 -8.93
N GLY A 163 23.93 -15.07 -9.56
CA GLY A 163 24.33 -13.75 -9.07
C GLY A 163 23.18 -12.73 -9.03
N LEU A 164 22.25 -12.79 -9.99
CA LEU A 164 21.03 -11.96 -9.99
C LEU A 164 20.02 -12.44 -8.94
N CYS A 165 19.87 -13.75 -8.77
CA CYS A 165 19.05 -14.34 -7.72
C CYS A 165 19.59 -13.97 -6.33
N ALA A 166 20.91 -14.00 -6.15
CA ALA A 166 21.58 -13.60 -4.91
C ALA A 166 21.40 -12.10 -4.61
N GLU A 167 21.44 -11.22 -5.61
CA GLU A 167 21.11 -9.81 -5.43
C GLU A 167 19.68 -9.63 -4.90
N LEU A 168 18.70 -10.24 -5.55
CA LEU A 168 17.29 -10.15 -5.14
C LEU A 168 17.03 -10.78 -3.76
N SER A 169 17.80 -11.82 -3.40
CA SER A 169 17.64 -12.59 -2.16
C SER A 169 18.56 -12.12 -1.03
N LYS A 170 19.29 -11.01 -1.23
CA LYS A 170 20.25 -10.50 -0.26
C LYS A 170 19.55 -10.13 1.06
N LYS A 171 20.30 -10.26 2.16
CA LYS A 171 19.83 -9.95 3.50
C LYS A 171 20.12 -8.51 3.89
N HIS A 172 19.33 -7.97 4.81
CA HIS A 172 19.51 -6.61 5.34
C HIS A 172 20.97 -6.38 5.78
N GLY A 173 21.54 -5.24 5.38
CA GLY A 173 22.94 -4.88 5.65
C GLY A 173 23.94 -5.41 4.60
N THR A 174 23.48 -6.19 3.62
CA THR A 174 24.33 -6.73 2.56
C THR A 174 24.37 -5.76 1.37
N GLU A 175 25.58 -5.35 0.98
CA GLU A 175 25.78 -4.53 -0.23
C GLU A 175 25.28 -5.28 -1.46
N GLY A 176 24.54 -4.58 -2.31
CA GLY A 176 24.07 -5.07 -3.59
C GLY A 176 24.61 -4.22 -4.72
N PHE A 177 24.60 -4.73 -5.95
CA PHE A 177 24.99 -3.93 -7.11
C PHE A 177 23.89 -2.97 -7.57
N TYR A 178 22.62 -3.27 -7.23
CA TYR A 178 21.46 -2.52 -7.70
C TYR A 178 20.46 -2.21 -6.58
N LEU A 179 20.15 -3.19 -5.73
CA LEU A 179 19.19 -3.06 -4.64
C LEU A 179 19.84 -2.45 -3.39
N GLU A 180 19.07 -1.69 -2.61
CA GLU A 180 19.51 -0.96 -1.42
C GLU A 180 20.04 -1.89 -0.33
N LYS A 181 21.15 -1.51 0.31
CA LYS A 181 21.86 -2.32 1.32
C LYS A 181 20.97 -2.76 2.47
N ASP A 182 20.20 -1.83 3.02
CA ASP A 182 19.50 -2.00 4.29
C ASP A 182 18.04 -2.44 4.10
N ARG A 183 17.74 -3.15 2.99
CA ARG A 183 16.41 -3.70 2.70
C ARG A 183 16.50 -5.12 2.13
N GLU A 184 15.54 -5.95 2.53
CA GLU A 184 15.26 -7.25 1.92
C GLU A 184 14.11 -7.15 0.94
N TYR A 185 14.26 -7.80 -0.21
CA TYR A 185 13.30 -7.72 -1.31
C TYR A 185 12.61 -9.05 -1.59
N ARG A 186 13.03 -10.13 -0.94
CA ARG A 186 12.47 -11.47 -1.10
C ARG A 186 12.26 -12.14 0.25
N THR A 187 11.07 -12.67 0.44
CA THR A 187 10.78 -13.60 1.53
C THR A 187 9.85 -14.69 1.02
N GLU A 188 10.05 -15.91 1.50
CA GLU A 188 9.10 -17.01 1.25
C GLU A 188 8.12 -17.16 2.42
N GLU A 189 8.46 -16.63 3.59
CA GLU A 189 7.64 -16.59 4.82
C GLU A 189 6.48 -15.60 4.72
N ASP A 190 5.42 -15.84 5.48
CA ASP A 190 4.26 -14.95 5.51
C ASP A 190 4.63 -13.63 6.18
N VAL A 191 4.52 -12.53 5.42
CA VAL A 191 4.90 -11.19 5.87
C VAL A 191 4.13 -10.77 7.13
N PHE A 192 2.87 -11.15 7.30
CA PHE A 192 2.02 -10.67 8.39
C PHE A 192 2.01 -11.59 9.60
N GLU A 193 2.19 -12.90 9.39
CA GLU A 193 2.20 -13.87 10.49
C GLU A 193 3.62 -14.04 11.08
N ASP A 194 4.67 -14.00 10.26
CA ASP A 194 6.03 -14.35 10.69
C ASP A 194 6.88 -13.13 11.08
N PHE A 195 6.41 -11.90 10.82
CA PHE A 195 7.15 -10.67 11.13
C PHE A 195 6.32 -9.66 11.92
N SER A 196 6.90 -9.17 13.02
CA SER A 196 6.36 -8.02 13.75
C SER A 196 6.34 -6.77 12.87
N GLU A 197 5.56 -5.75 13.26
CA GLU A 197 5.56 -4.46 12.57
C GLU A 197 6.95 -3.82 12.54
N GLU A 198 7.68 -3.86 13.67
CA GLU A 198 9.04 -3.34 13.76
C GLU A 198 9.98 -4.06 12.78
N GLN A 199 9.89 -5.40 12.71
CA GLN A 199 10.67 -6.19 11.77
C GLN A 199 10.34 -5.86 10.32
N ARG A 200 9.05 -5.75 9.98
CA ARG A 200 8.62 -5.37 8.61
C ARG A 200 9.13 -3.99 8.22
N ASN A 201 8.98 -3.00 9.10
CA ASN A 201 9.45 -1.65 8.84
C ASN A 201 10.97 -1.61 8.64
N LYS A 202 11.72 -2.38 9.44
CA LYS A 202 13.17 -2.48 9.34
C LYS A 202 13.64 -3.22 8.10
N LEU A 203 13.02 -4.36 7.77
CA LEU A 203 13.50 -5.25 6.72
C LEU A 203 12.96 -4.87 5.34
N PHE A 204 11.69 -4.46 5.25
CA PHE A 204 10.97 -4.27 3.98
C PHE A 204 10.62 -2.80 3.70
N GLY A 205 10.88 -1.90 4.66
CA GLY A 205 10.50 -0.50 4.60
C GLY A 205 9.11 -0.23 5.19
N LYS A 206 8.88 1.03 5.56
CA LYS A 206 7.61 1.50 6.11
C LYS A 206 6.69 1.97 4.97
N PRO A 207 5.46 1.42 4.85
CA PRO A 207 4.48 1.91 3.88
C PRO A 207 3.94 3.28 4.30
N PRO A 208 3.50 4.13 3.34
CA PRO A 208 2.86 5.39 3.66
C PRO A 208 1.50 5.16 4.31
N ALA A 209 1.18 5.93 5.34
CA ALA A 209 -0.07 5.83 6.09
C ALA A 209 -1.17 6.75 5.56
N THR A 210 -0.81 7.82 4.84
CA THR A 210 -1.76 8.80 4.27
C THR A 210 -1.47 9.12 2.81
N VAL A 211 -2.43 9.75 2.13
CA VAL A 211 -2.25 10.18 0.74
C VAL A 211 -1.13 11.21 0.65
N TRP A 212 -1.01 12.10 1.64
CA TRP A 212 0.09 13.06 1.72
C TRP A 212 1.45 12.38 1.77
N GLU A 213 1.65 11.46 2.73
CA GLU A 213 2.90 10.71 2.85
C GLU A 213 3.25 9.96 1.56
N ASN A 214 2.25 9.33 0.92
CA ASN A 214 2.48 8.63 -0.33
C ASN A 214 2.96 9.60 -1.43
N MET A 215 2.33 10.77 -1.58
CA MET A 215 2.74 11.76 -2.58
C MET A 215 4.12 12.38 -2.29
N CYS A 216 4.58 12.41 -1.03
CA CYS A 216 5.92 12.88 -0.68
C CYS A 216 7.03 12.00 -1.27
N ALA A 217 6.74 10.73 -1.56
CA ALA A 217 7.72 9.79 -2.11
C ALA A 217 8.45 10.32 -3.36
N PHE A 218 7.78 11.12 -4.21
CA PHE A 218 8.43 11.70 -5.40
C PHE A 218 9.58 12.66 -5.05
N LYS A 219 9.44 13.39 -3.94
CA LYS A 219 10.45 14.34 -3.45
C LYS A 219 11.50 13.66 -2.59
N GLU A 220 11.10 12.64 -1.83
CA GLU A 220 11.97 11.87 -0.94
C GLU A 220 12.89 10.93 -1.71
N HIS A 221 12.46 10.47 -2.89
CA HIS A 221 13.21 9.56 -3.76
C HIS A 221 13.42 10.16 -5.16
N PRO A 222 14.16 11.28 -5.28
CA PRO A 222 14.36 11.95 -6.57
C PRO A 222 15.04 11.04 -7.61
N GLU A 223 15.91 10.13 -7.17
CA GLU A 223 16.57 9.14 -8.01
C GLU A 223 15.59 8.12 -8.61
N LYS A 224 14.60 7.67 -7.83
CA LYS A 224 13.54 6.76 -8.29
C LYS A 224 12.55 7.51 -9.18
N THR A 225 12.20 8.75 -8.83
CA THR A 225 11.37 9.62 -9.68
C THR A 225 12.01 9.84 -11.05
N ALA A 226 13.34 10.03 -11.11
CA ALA A 226 14.07 10.19 -12.36
C ALA A 226 13.95 8.97 -13.28
N VAL A 227 13.81 7.76 -12.74
CA VAL A 227 13.53 6.54 -13.53
C VAL A 227 12.20 6.67 -14.26
N LEU A 228 11.13 7.11 -13.57
CA LEU A 228 9.81 7.26 -14.16
C LEU A 228 9.77 8.40 -15.19
N THR A 229 10.54 9.45 -14.99
CA THR A 229 10.57 10.61 -15.90
C THR A 229 11.61 10.50 -17.02
N LYS A 230 12.32 9.38 -17.11
CA LYS A 230 13.36 9.16 -18.10
C LYS A 230 12.82 9.35 -19.53
N ASP A 231 13.61 10.01 -20.36
CA ASP A 231 13.28 10.33 -21.76
C ASP A 231 11.95 11.09 -21.94
N ASN A 232 11.47 11.78 -20.89
CA ASN A 232 10.18 12.48 -20.85
C ASN A 232 8.96 11.60 -21.19
N ILE A 233 9.04 10.29 -20.93
CA ILE A 233 7.91 9.38 -21.14
C ILE A 233 6.77 9.78 -20.19
N ILE A 234 7.06 9.91 -18.90
CA ILE A 234 6.23 10.67 -17.96
C ILE A 234 6.90 12.01 -17.73
N LYS A 235 6.27 13.09 -18.19
CA LYS A 235 6.84 14.43 -18.00
C LYS A 235 6.78 14.80 -16.53
N PRO A 236 7.78 15.50 -15.97
CA PRO A 236 7.73 15.99 -14.58
C PRO A 236 6.45 16.77 -14.25
N VAL A 237 5.97 17.61 -15.18
CA VAL A 237 4.70 18.35 -15.03
C VAL A 237 3.48 17.44 -14.85
N PHE A 238 3.49 16.22 -15.39
CA PHE A 238 2.41 15.25 -15.19
C PHE A 238 2.47 14.65 -13.77
N VAL A 239 3.67 14.43 -13.23
CA VAL A 239 3.85 14.02 -11.83
C VAL A 239 3.32 15.11 -10.90
N ASP A 240 3.73 16.37 -11.13
CA ASP A 240 3.29 17.51 -10.33
C ASP A 240 1.76 17.69 -10.38
N SER A 241 1.19 17.62 -11.58
CA SER A 241 -0.27 17.71 -11.78
C SER A 241 -1.02 16.57 -11.09
N PHE A 242 -0.48 15.35 -11.14
CA PHE A 242 -1.06 14.20 -10.47
C PHE A 242 -1.05 14.38 -8.94
N VAL A 243 0.07 14.81 -8.37
CA VAL A 243 0.20 15.12 -6.93
C VAL A 243 -0.84 16.17 -6.52
N GLN A 244 -0.95 17.28 -7.26
CA GLN A 244 -1.94 18.33 -6.97
C GLN A 244 -3.38 17.81 -7.00
N GLY A 245 -3.72 16.98 -8.00
CA GLY A 245 -5.03 16.35 -8.11
C GLY A 245 -5.33 15.41 -6.95
N ALA A 246 -4.37 14.55 -6.59
CA ALA A 246 -4.51 13.61 -5.48
C ALA A 246 -4.69 14.33 -4.14
N LEU A 247 -3.88 15.37 -3.87
CA LEU A 247 -3.98 16.16 -2.64
C LEU A 247 -5.28 16.97 -2.59
N THR A 248 -5.73 17.53 -3.72
CA THR A 248 -7.03 18.22 -3.78
C THR A 248 -8.17 17.29 -3.41
N ARG A 249 -8.18 16.06 -3.96
CA ARG A 249 -9.16 15.03 -3.60
C ARG A 249 -9.06 14.65 -2.13
N TRP A 250 -7.87 14.39 -1.62
CA TRP A 250 -7.61 14.01 -0.23
C TRP A 250 -8.14 15.06 0.76
N LYS A 251 -7.80 16.34 0.55
CA LYS A 251 -8.30 17.46 1.35
C LYS A 251 -9.83 17.53 1.36
N THR A 252 -10.42 17.40 0.17
CA THR A 252 -11.88 17.46 -0.02
C THR A 252 -12.56 16.30 0.71
N GLU A 253 -12.04 15.08 0.56
CA GLU A 253 -12.56 13.87 1.20
C GLU A 253 -12.44 13.93 2.72
N LEU A 254 -11.31 14.43 3.26
CA LEU A 254 -11.14 14.61 4.70
C LEU A 254 -12.22 15.53 5.28
N VAL A 255 -12.37 16.73 4.70
CA VAL A 255 -13.23 17.77 5.28
C VAL A 255 -14.72 17.52 5.01
N ASN A 256 -15.07 17.04 3.82
CA ASN A 256 -16.45 16.97 3.37
C ASN A 256 -17.07 15.57 3.46
N ARG A 257 -16.27 14.54 3.76
CA ARG A 257 -16.78 13.17 3.92
C ARG A 257 -16.34 12.55 5.25
N ILE A 258 -15.04 12.36 5.46
CA ILE A 258 -14.53 11.62 6.62
C ILE A 258 -14.90 12.31 7.95
N LEU A 259 -14.70 13.63 8.05
CA LEU A 259 -15.07 14.38 9.25
C LEU A 259 -16.59 14.35 9.51
N PRO A 260 -17.47 14.66 8.53
CA PRO A 260 -18.91 14.53 8.70
C PRO A 260 -19.38 13.12 9.07
N ASP A 261 -18.86 12.08 8.41
CA ASP A 261 -19.27 10.69 8.67
C ASP A 261 -18.89 10.27 10.10
N ASN A 262 -17.67 10.58 10.54
CA ASN A 262 -17.24 10.33 11.91
C ASN A 262 -18.07 11.13 12.93
N LEU A 263 -18.45 12.38 12.61
CA LEU A 263 -19.31 13.18 13.49
C LEU A 263 -20.71 12.56 13.61
N ALA A 264 -21.30 12.12 12.49
CA ALA A 264 -22.60 11.45 12.50
C ALA A 264 -22.57 10.22 13.41
N GLU A 265 -21.53 9.39 13.28
CA GLU A 265 -21.34 8.22 14.15
C GLU A 265 -21.20 8.61 15.63
N VAL A 266 -20.40 9.63 15.95
CA VAL A 266 -20.21 10.14 17.33
C VAL A 266 -21.51 10.66 17.95
N LEU A 267 -22.39 11.27 17.14
CA LEU A 267 -23.69 11.78 17.58
C LEU A 267 -24.68 10.65 17.89
N GLU A 268 -24.53 9.49 17.26
CA GLU A 268 -25.32 8.27 17.57
C GLU A 268 -24.86 7.57 18.86
N MET A 269 -23.75 8.01 19.45
CA MET A 269 -23.27 7.50 20.74
C MET A 269 -23.87 8.32 21.88
N TYR A 270 -24.73 7.72 22.70
CA TYR A 270 -25.40 8.38 23.83
C TYR A 270 -25.40 7.49 25.09
N CYS A 271 -25.56 8.12 26.26
CA CYS A 271 -25.62 7.41 27.54
C CYS A 271 -26.90 6.58 27.60
N MET A 272 -26.80 5.30 27.96
CA MET A 272 -27.91 4.36 28.00
C MET A 272 -28.28 3.90 29.42
N HIS A 273 -27.58 4.37 30.46
CA HIS A 273 -27.91 4.10 31.87
C HIS A 273 -28.34 5.39 32.59
N GLU A 274 -28.99 5.26 33.75
CA GLU A 274 -29.21 6.41 34.63
C GLU A 274 -27.98 6.66 35.51
N THR A 275 -27.51 7.90 35.52
CA THR A 275 -26.30 8.28 36.24
C THR A 275 -26.42 7.96 37.73
N GLY A 276 -25.42 7.28 38.28
CA GLY A 276 -25.39 6.85 39.68
C GLY A 276 -25.98 5.47 39.97
N GLU A 277 -26.54 4.76 38.98
CA GLU A 277 -26.94 3.35 39.13
C GLU A 277 -25.73 2.43 39.28
N SER A 278 -24.66 2.72 38.54
CA SER A 278 -23.44 1.92 38.51
C SER A 278 -22.22 2.82 38.33
N ALA A 279 -21.36 2.85 39.35
CA ALA A 279 -20.12 3.62 39.30
C ALA A 279 -19.20 3.19 38.14
N TRP A 280 -19.27 1.92 37.74
CA TRP A 280 -18.51 1.40 36.61
C TRP A 280 -19.02 1.96 35.28
N ASP A 281 -20.35 1.96 35.08
CA ASP A 281 -20.94 2.45 33.85
C ASP A 281 -20.80 3.98 33.73
N ASP A 282 -20.93 4.71 34.84
CA ASP A 282 -20.63 6.14 34.93
C ASP A 282 -19.18 6.43 34.49
N GLU A 283 -18.20 5.68 35.03
CA GLU A 283 -16.78 5.86 34.68
C GLU A 283 -16.50 5.55 33.20
N LEU A 284 -17.10 4.48 32.68
CA LEU A 284 -16.95 4.08 31.28
C LEU A 284 -17.57 5.11 30.33
N TRP A 285 -18.77 5.61 30.65
CA TRP A 285 -19.41 6.66 29.88
C TRP A 285 -18.63 7.97 29.92
N ASN A 286 -18.06 8.36 31.07
CA ASN A 286 -17.21 9.55 31.16
C ASN A 286 -16.01 9.47 30.20
N LYS A 287 -15.33 8.31 30.10
CA LYS A 287 -14.24 8.11 29.14
C LYS A 287 -14.70 8.24 27.68
N ILE A 288 -15.88 7.68 27.38
CA ILE A 288 -16.50 7.79 26.05
C ILE A 288 -16.81 9.25 25.74
N ASP A 289 -17.42 9.98 26.68
CA ASP A 289 -17.81 11.37 26.50
C ASP A 289 -16.61 12.30 26.35
N GLU A 290 -15.53 12.08 27.13
CA GLU A 290 -14.26 12.78 26.97
C GLU A 290 -13.68 12.60 25.56
N LEU A 291 -13.69 11.38 25.01
CA LEU A 291 -13.24 11.13 23.64
C LEU A 291 -14.13 11.81 22.59
N ARG A 292 -15.47 11.77 22.77
CA ARG A 292 -16.42 12.48 21.88
C ARG A 292 -16.12 13.98 21.85
N HIS A 293 -15.85 14.58 23.02
CA HIS A 293 -15.48 15.97 23.14
C HIS A 293 -14.13 16.26 22.47
N CYS A 294 -13.09 15.47 22.77
CA CYS A 294 -11.77 15.60 22.16
C CYS A 294 -11.83 15.56 20.62
N LEU A 295 -12.66 14.67 20.06
CA LEU A 295 -12.81 14.49 18.63
C LEU A 295 -13.53 15.65 17.94
N PHE A 296 -14.63 16.15 18.51
CA PHE A 296 -15.56 17.02 17.77
C PHE A 296 -16.08 18.27 18.50
N LYS A 297 -15.76 18.49 19.77
CA LYS A 297 -16.25 19.65 20.53
C LYS A 297 -15.10 20.53 21.00
N ASP A 298 -15.05 21.74 20.46
CA ASP A 298 -14.10 22.75 20.93
C ASP A 298 -14.45 23.15 22.37
N GLY A 299 -13.43 23.34 23.19
CA GLY A 299 -13.53 23.70 24.59
C GLY A 299 -12.76 24.96 24.92
N VAL A 300 -12.82 25.37 26.19
CA VAL A 300 -12.04 26.50 26.70
C VAL A 300 -10.54 26.20 26.63
N ASP A 301 -10.17 24.94 26.82
CA ASP A 301 -8.77 24.49 26.91
C ASP A 301 -8.16 24.12 25.54
N GLY A 302 -8.95 24.13 24.46
CA GLY A 302 -8.41 23.79 23.14
C GLY A 302 -9.45 23.49 22.07
N LEU A 303 -8.96 23.37 20.84
CA LEU A 303 -9.74 22.95 19.68
C LEU A 303 -9.82 21.42 19.61
N SER A 304 -10.99 20.91 19.23
CA SER A 304 -11.19 19.50 18.91
C SER A 304 -10.30 19.06 17.74
N LEU A 305 -10.03 17.76 17.64
CA LEU A 305 -9.26 17.18 16.53
C LEU A 305 -9.90 17.53 15.18
N ALA A 306 -11.23 17.47 15.06
CA ALA A 306 -11.92 17.83 13.83
C ALA A 306 -11.67 19.30 13.42
N THR A 307 -11.71 20.24 14.37
CA THR A 307 -11.41 21.65 14.08
C THR A 307 -9.94 21.85 13.73
N GLN A 308 -9.02 21.15 14.40
CA GLN A 308 -7.60 21.19 14.07
C GLN A 308 -7.31 20.65 12.66
N VAL A 309 -7.94 19.55 12.24
CA VAL A 309 -7.84 19.01 10.87
C VAL A 309 -8.33 20.04 9.85
N ARG A 310 -9.52 20.61 10.05
CA ARG A 310 -10.06 21.64 9.15
C ARG A 310 -9.12 22.84 9.02
N LYS A 311 -8.54 23.28 10.14
CA LYS A 311 -7.58 24.38 10.16
C LYS A 311 -6.32 24.04 9.37
N ALA A 312 -5.71 22.87 9.61
CA ALA A 312 -4.51 22.42 8.91
C ALA A 312 -4.74 22.29 7.40
N VAL A 313 -5.87 21.71 6.98
CA VAL A 313 -6.24 21.62 5.55
C VAL A 313 -6.42 23.01 4.91
N ARG A 314 -7.07 23.94 5.61
CA ARG A 314 -7.29 25.32 5.13
C ARG A 314 -5.99 26.12 5.01
N GLU A 315 -5.05 25.89 5.93
CA GLU A 315 -3.74 26.55 5.97
C GLU A 315 -2.70 25.85 5.08
N GLU A 316 -3.09 24.76 4.40
CA GLU A 316 -2.22 23.92 3.57
C GLU A 316 -1.01 23.32 4.31
N ASP A 317 -1.14 23.16 5.63
CA ASP A 317 -0.17 22.43 6.46
C ASP A 317 -0.47 20.92 6.36
N PHE A 318 -0.01 20.31 5.25
CA PHE A 318 -0.33 18.92 4.94
C PHE A 318 0.39 17.91 5.82
N VAL A 319 1.54 18.25 6.38
CA VAL A 319 2.23 17.42 7.39
C VAL A 319 1.33 17.31 8.61
N LYS A 320 0.90 18.45 9.17
CA LYS A 320 0.01 18.45 10.33
C LYS A 320 -1.35 17.82 10.02
N ALA A 321 -1.93 18.06 8.85
CA ALA A 321 -3.20 17.43 8.45
C ALA A 321 -3.08 15.90 8.35
N SER A 322 -1.94 15.39 7.87
CA SER A 322 -1.62 13.95 7.83
C SER A 322 -1.55 13.36 9.24
N ASP A 323 -0.78 13.99 10.14
CA ASP A 323 -0.62 13.52 11.52
C ASP A 323 -1.96 13.50 12.27
N LEU A 324 -2.73 14.59 12.15
CA LEU A 324 -4.05 14.71 12.77
C LEU A 324 -5.06 13.71 12.19
N GLN A 325 -4.96 13.37 10.90
CA GLN A 325 -5.79 12.34 10.30
C GLN A 325 -5.54 10.97 10.96
N LEU A 326 -4.27 10.62 11.19
CA LEU A 326 -3.90 9.36 11.84
C LEU A 326 -4.33 9.33 13.30
N GLU A 327 -4.09 10.42 14.04
CA GLU A 327 -4.54 10.57 15.42
C GLU A 327 -6.06 10.42 15.52
N MET A 328 -6.81 11.11 14.66
CA MET A 328 -8.27 11.01 14.64
C MET A 328 -8.75 9.59 14.32
N ALA A 329 -8.10 8.89 13.39
CA ALA A 329 -8.44 7.51 13.08
C ALA A 329 -8.22 6.58 14.29
N ALA A 330 -7.13 6.77 15.04
CA ALA A 330 -6.84 6.00 16.26
C ALA A 330 -7.87 6.29 17.36
N ARG A 331 -8.18 7.57 17.62
CA ARG A 331 -9.18 7.98 18.62
C ARG A 331 -10.60 7.52 18.28
N MET A 332 -10.98 7.54 17.00
CA MET A 332 -12.26 6.96 16.56
C MET A 332 -12.30 5.44 16.77
N ALA A 333 -11.19 4.72 16.56
CA ALA A 333 -11.13 3.28 16.82
C ALA A 333 -11.25 2.96 18.32
N GLU A 334 -10.57 3.73 19.17
CA GLU A 334 -10.67 3.66 20.64
C GLU A 334 -12.12 3.92 21.10
N LEU A 335 -12.74 5.00 20.61
CA LEU A 335 -14.12 5.34 20.92
C LEU A 335 -15.11 4.24 20.52
N ARG A 336 -14.97 3.67 19.31
CA ARG A 336 -15.81 2.57 18.83
C ARG A 336 -15.70 1.34 19.72
N ALA A 337 -14.49 0.97 20.14
CA ALA A 337 -14.27 -0.17 21.01
C ALA A 337 -14.92 0.04 22.39
N LEU A 338 -14.66 1.19 23.02
CA LEU A 338 -15.25 1.53 24.33
C LEU A 338 -16.77 1.57 24.28
N TYR A 339 -17.36 2.18 23.24
CA TYR A 339 -18.82 2.26 23.13
C TYR A 339 -19.46 0.90 22.82
N HIS A 340 -18.76 0.02 22.11
CA HIS A 340 -19.20 -1.37 21.90
C HIS A 340 -19.24 -2.14 23.23
N ASP A 341 -18.17 -2.07 24.03
CA ASP A 341 -18.10 -2.75 25.32
C ASP A 341 -19.14 -2.20 26.30
N TYR A 342 -19.32 -0.87 26.32
CA TYR A 342 -20.37 -0.19 27.08
C TYR A 342 -21.76 -0.73 26.72
N LYS A 343 -22.10 -0.83 25.42
CA LYS A 343 -23.36 -1.41 24.94
C LYS A 343 -23.61 -2.84 25.41
N LEU A 344 -22.57 -3.66 25.51
CA LEU A 344 -22.71 -5.06 25.95
C LEU A 344 -22.82 -5.18 27.47
N ASN A 345 -22.37 -4.18 28.22
CA ASN A 345 -22.40 -4.17 29.67
C ASN A 345 -23.72 -3.64 30.26
N ILE A 346 -24.51 -2.88 29.48
CA ILE A 346 -25.84 -2.44 29.91
C ILE A 346 -26.83 -3.60 29.77
N ILE A 347 -27.42 -4.03 30.90
CA ILE A 347 -28.34 -5.18 30.99
C ILE A 347 -29.80 -4.73 31.21
N ASP A 348 -30.00 -3.44 31.44
CA ASP A 348 -31.26 -2.86 31.93
C ASP A 348 -32.19 -2.36 30.82
#